data_AF-A0A959HLE1-F1
#
_entry.id   AF-A0A959HLE1-F1
#
_cell.length_a   1.000
_cell.length_b   1.000
_cell.length_c   1.000
_cell.angle_alpha   90.00
_cell.angle_beta   90.00
_cell.angle_gamma   90.00
#
_symmetry.space_group_name_H-M   'P 1'
#
loop_
_entity.id
_entity.type
_entity.pdbx_description
1 polymer ?
#
loop_
_entity_poly.entity_id
_entity_poly.type
_entity_poly.pdbx_seq_one_letter_code
_entity_poly.pdbx_strand_id
1 'polypeptide(L)'
;MRFYAPYVVTAIAYEIVADKTMENVTVLGETLNESLEISNYGSITSLGVIFIIKPPENQIHQESVVYSRKYKDVRILKRLPWDFVLNNDEEAILHLMARTYLDILEELPRQRKIKDFDLPALRRDVEQLFDAKGWLVGQEV
;
A
#
# COMPACT_ATOMS: atom_id res chain seq x y z
N MET A 1 22.12 -10.31 4.66
CA MET A 1 21.33 -10.70 3.47
C MET A 1 20.11 -9.80 3.43
N ARG A 2 19.97 -8.93 2.44
CA ARG A 2 18.76 -8.11 2.24
C ARG A 2 18.45 -8.09 0.74
N PHE A 3 17.57 -8.98 0.33
CA PHE A 3 16.78 -8.82 -0.88
C PHE A 3 15.39 -8.43 -0.39
N TYR A 4 15.10 -7.13 -0.28
CA TYR A 4 13.72 -6.68 -0.17
C TYR A 4 13.35 -6.11 -1.53
N ALA A 5 12.20 -6.52 -2.06
CA ALA A 5 11.63 -5.95 -3.26
C ALA A 5 11.47 -4.42 -3.07
N PRO A 6 11.71 -3.60 -4.11
CA PRO A 6 11.48 -2.15 -4.07
C PRO A 6 10.10 -1.75 -3.52
N TYR A 7 9.06 -2.46 -3.93
CA TYR A 7 7.71 -2.29 -3.39
C TYR A 7 7.36 -3.50 -2.54
N VAL A 8 6.98 -3.29 -1.28
CA VAL A 8 6.54 -4.36 -0.39
C VAL A 8 5.10 -4.08 0.00
N VAL A 9 4.20 -4.97 -0.38
CA VAL A 9 2.79 -4.90 0.02
C VAL A 9 2.46 -6.14 0.83
N THR A 10 1.88 -5.95 2.01
CA THR A 10 1.51 -7.05 2.91
C THR A 10 0.35 -6.61 3.81
N ALA A 11 -0.18 -7.52 4.62
CA ALA A 11 -1.23 -7.22 5.58
C ALA A 11 -1.00 -7.90 6.92
N ILE A 12 -1.47 -7.22 7.98
CA ILE A 12 -1.71 -7.81 9.29
C ILE A 12 -3.23 -8.05 9.37
N ALA A 13 -3.65 -9.23 8.96
CA ALA A 13 -5.06 -9.62 8.87
C ALA A 13 -5.50 -10.46 10.08
N TYR A 14 -6.78 -10.37 10.42
CA TYR A 14 -7.45 -11.33 11.29
C TYR A 14 -7.79 -12.60 10.49
N GLU A 15 -7.77 -13.77 11.13
CA GLU A 15 -7.83 -15.08 10.46
C GLU A 15 -9.01 -15.20 9.48
N ILE A 16 -10.20 -14.74 9.87
CA ILE A 16 -11.42 -14.84 9.05
C ILE A 16 -11.39 -14.06 7.72
N VAL A 17 -10.46 -13.11 7.56
CA VAL A 17 -10.29 -12.34 6.32
C VAL A 17 -8.92 -12.54 5.68
N ALA A 18 -8.08 -13.41 6.25
CA ALA A 18 -6.73 -13.62 5.76
C ALA A 18 -6.73 -14.17 4.33
N ASP A 19 -7.50 -15.24 4.08
CA ASP A 19 -7.52 -15.94 2.79
C ASP A 19 -7.84 -14.99 1.63
N LYS A 20 -8.90 -14.17 1.80
CA LYS A 20 -9.34 -13.20 0.79
C LYS A 20 -8.53 -11.90 0.69
N THR A 21 -7.43 -11.78 1.45
CA THR A 21 -6.57 -10.58 1.42
C THR A 21 -5.13 -10.88 1.04
N MET A 22 -4.67 -12.13 1.21
CA MET A 22 -3.29 -12.53 0.91
C MET A 22 -2.97 -12.50 -0.59
N GLU A 23 -3.90 -12.92 -1.44
CA GLU A 23 -3.69 -12.86 -2.89
C GLU A 23 -3.60 -11.40 -3.37
N ASN A 24 -4.48 -10.54 -2.89
CA ASN A 24 -4.50 -9.12 -3.23
C ASN A 24 -3.19 -8.39 -2.91
N VAL A 25 -2.63 -8.60 -1.70
CA VAL A 25 -1.34 -7.97 -1.35
C VAL A 25 -0.18 -8.50 -2.18
N THR A 26 -0.24 -9.77 -2.59
CA THR A 26 0.75 -10.39 -3.48
C THR A 26 0.68 -9.77 -4.87
N VAL A 27 -0.51 -9.76 -5.48
CA VAL A 27 -0.76 -9.21 -6.82
C VAL A 27 -0.39 -7.72 -6.90
N LEU A 28 -0.71 -6.93 -5.88
CA LEU A 28 -0.32 -5.52 -5.80
C LEU A 28 1.21 -5.37 -5.76
N GLY A 29 1.87 -6.12 -4.87
CA GLY A 29 3.32 -6.09 -4.72
C GLY A 29 4.05 -6.49 -6.01
N GLU A 30 3.67 -7.60 -6.61
CA GLU A 30 4.27 -8.10 -7.85
C GLU A 30 4.06 -7.11 -9.00
N THR A 31 2.82 -6.64 -9.20
CA THR A 31 2.50 -5.69 -10.27
C THR A 31 3.33 -4.41 -10.18
N LEU A 32 3.50 -3.86 -8.97
CA LEU A 32 4.33 -2.67 -8.75
C LEU A 32 5.81 -2.93 -9.08
N ASN A 33 6.36 -4.06 -8.63
CA ASN A 33 7.77 -4.38 -8.86
C ASN A 33 8.08 -4.77 -10.32
N GLU A 34 7.11 -5.34 -11.03
CA GLU A 34 7.24 -5.69 -12.45
C GLU A 34 7.13 -4.46 -13.36
N SER A 35 6.34 -3.46 -12.95
CA SER A 35 5.98 -2.34 -13.82
C SER A 35 6.74 -1.06 -13.54
N LEU A 36 7.21 -0.85 -12.30
CA LEU A 36 7.81 0.41 -11.86
C LEU A 36 9.18 0.18 -11.23
N GLU A 37 10.10 1.11 -11.47
CA GLU A 37 11.42 1.11 -10.83
C GLU A 37 11.48 2.23 -9.78
N ILE A 38 11.65 1.89 -8.50
CA ILE A 38 11.61 2.89 -7.40
C ILE A 38 12.69 3.98 -7.55
N SER A 39 13.82 3.63 -8.17
CA SER A 39 14.97 4.52 -8.41
C SER A 39 14.60 5.70 -9.31
N ASN A 40 13.57 5.58 -10.16
CA ASN A 40 13.08 6.65 -11.02
C ASN A 40 12.46 7.81 -10.23
N TYR A 41 12.05 7.56 -8.99
CA TYR A 41 11.35 8.54 -8.16
C TYR A 41 12.26 9.17 -7.11
N GLY A 42 13.55 8.84 -7.08
CA GLY A 42 14.49 9.45 -6.15
C GLY A 42 15.39 8.48 -5.43
N SER A 43 15.91 8.92 -4.29
CA SER A 43 16.93 8.14 -3.57
C SER A 43 16.38 7.01 -2.69
N ILE A 44 15.06 6.83 -2.64
CA ILE A 44 14.41 5.78 -1.84
C ILE A 44 14.75 4.41 -2.43
N THR A 45 15.03 3.45 -1.55
CA THR A 45 15.36 2.07 -1.94
C THR A 45 14.17 1.12 -1.82
N SER A 46 13.20 1.45 -0.95
CA SER A 46 11.97 0.68 -0.83
C SER A 46 10.81 1.46 -0.23
N LEU A 47 9.60 1.08 -0.64
CA LEU A 47 8.31 1.55 -0.12
C LEU A 47 7.48 0.35 0.32
N GLY A 48 7.31 0.20 1.63
CA GLY A 48 6.51 -0.83 2.26
C GLY A 48 5.15 -0.31 2.72
N VAL A 49 4.07 -0.92 2.22
CA VAL A 49 2.70 -0.68 2.67
C VAL A 49 2.17 -1.93 3.36
N ILE A 50 1.73 -1.78 4.60
CA ILE A 50 1.22 -2.84 5.45
C ILE A 50 -0.24 -2.49 5.80
N PHE A 51 -1.19 -3.24 5.23
CA PHE A 51 -2.60 -3.05 5.54
C PHE A 51 -2.95 -3.69 6.88
N ILE A 52 -3.54 -2.94 7.80
CA ILE A 52 -4.08 -3.47 9.06
C ILE A 52 -5.55 -3.81 8.84
N ILE A 53 -5.89 -5.09 8.97
CA ILE A 53 -7.25 -5.61 8.75
C ILE A 53 -7.66 -6.39 9.99
N LYS A 54 -8.05 -5.67 11.03
CA LYS A 54 -8.47 -6.23 12.31
C LYS A 54 -9.74 -5.55 12.82
N PRO A 55 -10.54 -6.23 13.66
CA PRO A 55 -11.65 -5.63 14.36
C PRO A 55 -11.24 -4.32 15.08
N PRO A 56 -12.12 -3.32 15.16
CA PRO A 56 -11.80 -2.00 15.71
C PRO A 56 -11.36 -2.03 17.19
N GLU A 57 -11.82 -3.06 17.92
CA GLU A 57 -11.45 -3.30 19.32
C GLU A 57 -9.97 -3.70 19.48
N ASN A 58 -9.32 -4.15 18.40
CA ASN A 58 -7.91 -4.52 18.40
C ASN A 58 -7.01 -3.35 17.99
N GLN A 59 -6.51 -2.64 19.00
CA GLN A 59 -5.63 -1.47 18.83
C GLN A 59 -4.14 -1.79 18.96
N ILE A 60 -3.73 -3.08 18.95
CA ILE A 60 -2.32 -3.48 19.08
C ILE A 60 -1.47 -2.85 17.95
N HIS A 61 -2.02 -2.73 16.75
CA HIS A 61 -1.34 -2.09 15.62
C HIS A 61 -2.01 -0.75 15.30
N GLN A 62 -1.20 0.31 15.36
CA GLN A 62 -1.61 1.66 15.02
C GLN A 62 -1.09 2.04 13.63
N GLU A 63 -1.81 2.93 12.97
CA GLU A 63 -1.34 3.54 11.73
C GLU A 63 -0.05 4.32 11.99
N SER A 64 0.89 4.26 11.06
CA SER A 64 2.15 4.97 11.20
C SER A 64 2.88 5.09 9.87
N VAL A 65 3.70 6.13 9.75
CA VAL A 65 4.66 6.30 8.67
C VAL A 65 6.06 6.41 9.27
N VAL A 66 6.94 5.48 8.90
CA VAL A 66 8.34 5.44 9.32
C VAL A 66 9.21 5.57 8.09
N TYR A 67 10.08 6.57 8.08
CA TYR A 67 11.15 6.70 7.08
C TYR A 67 12.50 6.58 7.75
N SER A 68 13.31 5.60 7.31
CA SER A 68 14.67 5.41 7.79
C SER A 68 15.67 6.02 6.81
N ARG A 69 16.35 7.09 7.24
CA ARG A 69 17.36 7.78 6.42
C ARG A 69 18.57 6.91 6.09
N LYS A 70 18.92 5.98 7.00
CA LYS A 70 20.08 5.10 6.86
C LYS A 70 19.89 4.10 5.72
N TYR A 71 18.70 3.48 5.64
CA TYR A 71 18.41 2.47 4.62
C TYR A 71 17.61 3.04 3.45
N LYS A 72 17.11 4.27 3.58
CA LYS A 72 16.27 4.97 2.60
C LYS A 72 14.97 4.20 2.29
N ASP A 73 14.41 3.57 3.30
CA ASP A 73 13.17 2.80 3.24
C ASP A 73 12.02 3.54 3.92
N VAL A 74 10.84 3.46 3.33
CA VAL A 74 9.59 3.96 3.90
C VAL A 74 8.73 2.77 4.26
N ARG A 75 8.19 2.76 5.48
CA ARG A 75 7.21 1.77 5.92
C ARG A 75 5.97 2.48 6.41
N ILE A 76 4.83 2.04 5.91
CA ILE A 76 3.53 2.64 6.15
C ILE A 76 2.59 1.55 6.65
N LEU A 77 1.97 1.78 7.79
CA LEU A 77 0.89 0.95 8.30
C LEU A 77 -0.40 1.75 8.15
N LYS A 78 -1.37 1.23 7.41
CA LYS A 78 -2.66 1.88 7.15
C LYS A 78 -3.79 0.88 7.40
N ARG A 79 -4.84 1.31 8.10
CA ARG A 79 -5.98 0.46 8.43
C ARG A 79 -7.00 0.47 7.29
N LEU A 80 -7.50 -0.71 6.94
CA LEU A 80 -8.65 -0.84 6.07
C LEU A 80 -9.95 -0.89 6.89
N PRO A 81 -11.07 -0.38 6.37
CA PRO A 81 -12.37 -0.51 7.00
C PRO A 81 -12.74 -1.98 7.24
N TRP A 82 -12.81 -2.37 8.52
CA TRP A 82 -13.05 -3.76 8.92
C TRP A 82 -14.34 -4.32 8.33
N ASP A 83 -15.45 -3.59 8.47
CA ASP A 83 -16.76 -4.05 8.01
C ASP A 83 -16.82 -4.19 6.49
N PHE A 84 -16.11 -3.34 5.74
CA PHE A 84 -16.02 -3.49 4.29
C PHE A 84 -15.29 -4.78 3.94
N VAL A 85 -14.10 -4.97 4.51
CA VAL A 85 -13.29 -6.16 4.21
C VAL A 85 -13.99 -7.43 4.67
N LEU A 86 -14.71 -7.42 5.80
CA LEU A 86 -15.45 -8.57 6.29
C LEU A 86 -16.57 -8.99 5.31
N ASN A 87 -17.31 -8.02 4.76
CA ASN A 87 -18.55 -8.29 4.01
C ASN A 87 -18.40 -8.32 2.49
N ASN A 88 -17.23 -8.01 1.94
CA ASN A 88 -16.99 -8.00 0.50
C ASN A 88 -16.06 -9.13 0.04
N ASP A 89 -16.07 -9.39 -1.27
CA ASP A 89 -15.21 -10.37 -1.93
C ASP A 89 -13.80 -9.83 -2.20
N GLU A 90 -12.94 -10.69 -2.73
CA GLU A 90 -11.54 -10.39 -3.02
C GLU A 90 -11.38 -9.24 -4.00
N GLU A 91 -12.20 -9.16 -5.05
CA GLU A 91 -12.13 -8.13 -6.07
C GLU A 91 -12.47 -6.74 -5.48
N ALA A 92 -13.56 -6.63 -4.73
CA ALA A 92 -13.92 -5.38 -4.08
C ALA A 92 -12.87 -4.95 -3.04
N ILE A 93 -12.26 -5.90 -2.32
CA ILE A 93 -11.14 -5.63 -1.41
C ILE A 93 -9.91 -5.13 -2.18
N LEU A 94 -9.61 -5.68 -3.35
CA LEU A 94 -8.50 -5.24 -4.19
C LEU A 94 -8.69 -3.78 -4.62
N HIS A 95 -9.90 -3.41 -5.05
CA HIS A 95 -10.23 -2.04 -5.41
C HIS A 95 -10.03 -1.08 -4.23
N LEU A 96 -10.51 -1.47 -3.04
CA LEU A 96 -10.28 -0.71 -1.81
C LEU A 96 -8.79 -0.55 -1.49
N MET A 97 -8.00 -1.63 -1.61
CA MET A 97 -6.55 -1.60 -1.36
C MET A 97 -5.82 -0.70 -2.34
N ALA A 98 -6.15 -0.78 -3.64
CA ALA A 98 -5.56 0.07 -4.68
C ALA A 98 -5.84 1.56 -4.41
N ARG A 99 -7.07 1.91 -4.02
CA ARG A 99 -7.43 3.29 -3.61
C ARG A 99 -6.66 3.73 -2.38
N THR A 100 -6.69 2.91 -1.34
CA THR A 100 -6.00 3.21 -0.08
C THR A 100 -4.50 3.41 -0.33
N TYR A 101 -3.90 2.67 -1.25
CA TYR A 101 -2.51 2.86 -1.65
C TYR A 101 -2.27 4.24 -2.28
N LEU A 102 -3.14 4.70 -3.18
CA LEU A 102 -3.07 6.05 -3.75
C LEU A 102 -3.26 7.14 -2.68
N ASP A 103 -4.21 6.95 -1.76
CA ASP A 103 -4.44 7.85 -0.63
C ASP A 103 -3.20 7.95 0.27
N ILE A 104 -2.53 6.82 0.53
CA ILE A 104 -1.26 6.77 1.25
C ILE A 104 -0.22 7.65 0.56
N LEU A 105 -0.07 7.54 -0.77
CA LEU A 105 0.90 8.36 -1.52
C LEU A 105 0.52 9.84 -1.48
N GLU A 106 -0.77 10.17 -1.50
CA GLU A 106 -1.24 11.55 -1.42
C GLU A 106 -1.01 12.18 -0.03
N GLU A 107 -1.22 11.40 1.04
CA GLU A 107 -1.07 11.85 2.42
C GLU A 107 0.40 11.92 2.88
N LEU A 108 1.27 11.08 2.32
CA LEU A 108 2.65 10.89 2.79
C LEU A 108 3.47 12.20 2.92
N PRO A 109 3.39 13.21 2.04
CA PRO A 109 4.12 14.48 2.22
C PRO A 109 3.72 15.24 3.47
N ARG A 110 2.47 15.11 3.92
CA ARG A 110 1.94 15.75 5.13
C ARG A 110 2.45 15.06 6.40
N GLN A 111 2.71 13.76 6.31
CA GLN A 111 3.17 12.95 7.45
C GLN A 111 4.70 12.90 7.54
N ARG A 112 5.40 12.91 6.40
CA ARG A 112 6.84 12.75 6.35
C ARG A 112 7.45 13.37 5.10
N LYS A 113 8.25 14.42 5.31
CA LYS A 113 9.10 14.96 4.23
C LYS A 113 10.29 14.04 3.97
N ILE A 114 10.41 13.57 2.74
CA ILE A 114 11.55 12.76 2.28
C ILE A 114 12.29 13.54 1.20
N LYS A 115 13.60 13.66 1.37
CA LYS A 115 14.43 14.45 0.48
C LYS A 115 14.56 13.75 -0.87
N ASP A 116 14.44 14.51 -1.95
CA ASP A 116 14.65 14.05 -3.32
C ASP A 116 13.74 12.86 -3.70
N PHE A 117 12.53 12.78 -3.12
CA PHE A 117 11.52 11.79 -3.47
C PHE A 117 10.39 12.45 -4.27
N ASP A 118 10.31 12.15 -5.56
CA ASP A 118 9.30 12.61 -6.49
C ASP A 118 8.01 11.79 -6.33
N LEU A 119 7.36 12.01 -5.20
CA LEU A 119 6.12 11.36 -4.86
C LEU A 119 4.96 11.72 -5.82
N PRO A 120 4.83 12.96 -6.33
CA PRO A 120 3.84 13.28 -7.36
C PRO A 120 3.99 12.41 -8.61
N ALA A 121 5.21 12.20 -9.11
CA ALA A 121 5.45 11.31 -10.25
C ALA A 121 5.11 9.85 -9.91
N LEU A 122 5.54 9.34 -8.75
CA LEU A 122 5.20 7.98 -8.31
C LEU A 122 3.69 7.77 -8.22
N ARG A 123 2.97 8.70 -7.58
CA ARG A 123 1.50 8.60 -7.44
C ARG A 123 0.82 8.52 -8.80
N ARG A 124 1.20 9.39 -9.74
CA ARG A 124 0.65 9.40 -11.10
C ARG A 124 0.90 8.07 -11.81
N ASP A 125 2.11 7.54 -11.74
CA ASP A 125 2.47 6.32 -12.46
C ASP A 125 1.80 5.09 -11.84
N VAL A 126 1.66 5.05 -10.50
CA VAL A 126 0.86 4.02 -9.80
C VAL A 126 -0.62 4.13 -10.15
N GLU A 127 -1.18 5.35 -10.21
CA GLU A 127 -2.57 5.58 -10.60
C GLU A 127 -2.84 5.08 -12.02
N GLN A 128 -1.98 5.41 -12.99
CA GLN A 128 -2.07 4.91 -14.36
C GLN A 128 -1.95 3.38 -14.43
N LEU A 129 -1.05 2.79 -13.64
CA LEU A 129 -0.90 1.33 -13.57
C LEU A 129 -2.16 0.66 -13.03
N PHE A 130 -2.71 1.17 -11.94
CA PHE A 130 -3.92 0.60 -11.33
C PHE A 130 -5.16 0.80 -12.20
N ASP A 131 -5.26 1.94 -12.89
CA ASP A 131 -6.32 2.20 -13.88
C ASP A 131 -6.25 1.20 -15.03
N ALA A 132 -5.06 0.99 -15.60
CA ALA A 132 -4.82 0.02 -16.67
C ALA A 132 -5.13 -1.43 -16.26
N LYS A 133 -5.00 -1.75 -14.97
CA LYS A 133 -5.38 -3.05 -14.40
C LYS A 133 -6.88 -3.17 -14.08
N GLY A 134 -7.64 -2.10 -14.21
CA GLY A 134 -9.05 -2.05 -13.85
C GLY A 134 -9.32 -2.00 -12.34
N TRP A 135 -8.29 -1.78 -11.52
CA TRP A 135 -8.44 -1.76 -10.05
C TRP A 135 -8.98 -0.44 -9.52
N LEU A 136 -9.02 0.57 -10.39
CA LEU A 136 -9.71 1.83 -10.14
C LEU A 136 -11.22 1.75 -10.49
N VAL A 137 -11.79 0.53 -10.44
CA VAL A 137 -13.20 0.14 -10.40
C VAL A 137 -14.01 0.64 -9.17
N GLY A 138 -14.95 1.59 -9.24
CA GLY A 138 -16.05 1.72 -8.26
C GLY A 138 -15.77 2.21 -6.82
N GLN A 139 -16.06 3.50 -6.56
CA GLN A 139 -17.08 4.04 -5.63
C GLN A 139 -16.90 5.57 -5.63
N GLU A 140 -17.89 6.28 -6.19
CA GLU A 140 -18.17 7.64 -5.72
C GLU A 140 -18.58 7.49 -4.26
N VAL A 141 -17.82 8.10 -3.35
CA VAL A 141 -18.20 8.21 -1.94
C VAL A 141 -19.42 9.12 -1.82
#